data_AF-A0A7Y6YWX2-F1
#
_entry.id   AF-A0A7Y6YWX2-F1
#
_cell.length_a   1.000
_cell.length_b   1.000
_cell.length_c   1.000
_cell.angle_alpha   90.00
_cell.angle_beta   90.00
_cell.angle_gamma   90.00
#
_symmetry.space_group_name_H-M   'P 1'
#
loop_
_entity.id
_entity.type
_entity.pdbx_description
1 polymer ?
#
loop_
_entity_poly.entity_id
_entity_poly.type
_entity_poly.pdbx_seq_one_letter_code
_entity_poly.pdbx_strand_id
1 'polypeptide(L)'
;MQIQDHAQNVDLNETLALRILRSCPKALQTTGLGKPHREAVCRLKKVLAHCARKPVALSMQNYPHMSLDEKCLINALAAAQNGQREVVFDLLTWLLPRWAVDMVEEEFFLIAQVFDAIKINLTFQSVKAPVRRENAGLYAVIGSNLCLSSTG
;
A
#
# COMPACT_ATOMS: atom_id res chain seq x y z
N MET A 1 36.40 14.10 -11.85
CA MET A 1 35.50 14.12 -10.68
C MET A 1 34.10 13.90 -11.22
N GLN A 2 33.60 12.66 -11.18
CA GLN A 2 32.27 12.33 -11.69
C GLN A 2 31.25 12.84 -10.69
N ILE A 3 30.52 13.88 -11.07
CA ILE A 3 29.29 14.28 -10.38
C ILE A 3 28.30 13.16 -10.70
N GLN A 4 28.12 12.22 -9.77
CA GLN A 4 27.00 11.29 -9.83
C GLN A 4 25.74 12.11 -9.59
N ASP A 5 25.06 12.47 -10.67
CA ASP A 5 23.66 12.89 -10.63
C ASP A 5 22.85 11.72 -10.06
N HIS A 6 22.67 11.70 -8.73
CA HIS A 6 21.64 10.91 -8.07
C HIS A 6 20.28 11.52 -8.41
N ALA A 7 19.86 11.36 -9.66
CA ALA A 7 18.49 11.63 -10.06
C ALA A 7 17.58 10.77 -9.17
N GLN A 8 16.83 11.45 -8.30
CA GLN A 8 15.72 10.91 -7.52
C GLN A 8 14.70 10.33 -8.50
N ASN A 9 14.87 9.06 -8.87
CA ASN A 9 13.99 8.41 -9.83
C ASN A 9 12.69 8.03 -9.10
N VAL A 10 11.75 8.97 -9.06
CA VAL A 10 10.39 8.74 -8.56
C VAL A 10 9.70 7.79 -9.51
N ASP A 11 9.27 6.62 -9.02
CA ASP A 11 8.45 5.71 -9.84
C ASP A 11 7.10 6.37 -10.14
N LEU A 12 6.88 6.65 -11.42
CA LEU A 12 5.66 7.30 -11.91
C LEU A 12 4.43 6.41 -11.69
N ASN A 13 4.57 5.09 -11.82
CA ASN A 13 3.46 4.15 -11.63
C ASN A 13 3.05 4.09 -10.16
N GLU A 14 4.01 4.02 -9.24
CA GLU A 14 3.70 4.08 -7.81
C GLU A 14 3.03 5.42 -7.44
N THR A 15 3.51 6.52 -8.02
CA THR A 15 2.94 7.85 -7.80
C THR A 15 1.49 7.94 -8.31
N LEU A 16 1.21 7.40 -9.50
CA LEU A 16 -0.14 7.37 -10.06
C LEU A 16 -1.08 6.48 -9.25
N ALA A 17 -0.61 5.28 -8.89
CA ALA A 17 -1.36 4.37 -8.02
C ALA A 17 -1.71 5.02 -6.68
N LEU A 18 -0.74 5.67 -6.03
CA LEU A 18 -1.00 6.41 -4.79
C LEU A 18 -1.98 7.56 -4.98
N ARG A 19 -1.89 8.29 -6.10
CA ARG A 19 -2.86 9.36 -6.39
C ARG A 19 -4.27 8.79 -6.48
N ILE A 20 -4.47 7.64 -7.12
CA ILE A 20 -5.76 6.96 -7.19
C ILE A 20 -6.22 6.55 -5.78
N LEU A 21 -5.37 5.90 -4.99
CA LEU A 21 -5.70 5.48 -3.63
C LEU A 21 -6.03 6.67 -2.70
N ARG A 22 -5.37 7.83 -2.89
CA ARG A 22 -5.61 9.05 -2.11
C ARG A 22 -6.82 9.84 -2.59
N SER A 23 -7.25 9.67 -3.85
CA SER A 23 -8.33 10.45 -4.47
C SER A 23 -9.66 10.34 -3.72
N CYS A 24 -10.32 11.48 -3.52
CA CYS A 24 -11.67 11.49 -2.96
C CYS A 24 -12.68 10.89 -3.97
N PRO A 25 -13.89 10.49 -3.54
CA PRO A 25 -14.87 9.89 -4.44
C PRO A 25 -15.20 10.73 -5.68
N LYS A 26 -15.19 12.07 -5.55
CA LYS A 26 -15.38 12.98 -6.69
C LYS A 26 -14.21 12.92 -7.67
N ALA A 27 -12.97 12.95 -7.18
CA ALA A 27 -11.77 12.85 -8.02
C ALA A 27 -11.63 11.47 -8.69
N LEU A 28 -12.12 10.39 -8.08
CA LEU A 28 -12.16 9.07 -8.71
C LEU A 28 -13.09 9.00 -9.93
N GLN A 29 -14.05 9.92 -10.08
CA GLN A 29 -14.89 9.96 -11.28
C GLN A 29 -14.10 10.44 -12.51
N THR A 30 -13.01 11.18 -12.31
CA THR A 30 -12.18 11.74 -13.38
C THR A 30 -10.98 10.87 -13.74
N THR A 31 -10.76 9.74 -13.06
CA THR A 31 -9.62 8.83 -13.32
C THR A 31 -9.87 7.82 -14.45
N GLY A 32 -11.06 7.83 -15.07
CA GLY A 32 -11.43 6.85 -16.09
C GLY A 32 -11.77 5.45 -15.56
N LEU A 33 -11.73 5.25 -14.24
CA LEU A 33 -12.07 3.97 -13.60
C LEU A 33 -13.58 3.68 -13.74
N GLY A 34 -13.94 2.47 -14.15
CA GLY A 34 -15.32 1.97 -14.14
C GLY A 34 -15.97 2.00 -12.74
N LYS A 35 -17.32 2.02 -12.69
CA LYS A 35 -18.10 2.04 -11.44
C LYS A 35 -17.67 0.98 -10.41
N PRO A 36 -17.54 -0.33 -10.73
CA PRO A 36 -17.15 -1.34 -9.75
C PRO A 36 -15.77 -1.09 -9.14
N HIS A 37 -14.84 -0.56 -9.94
CA HIS A 37 -13.47 -0.24 -9.50
C HIS A 37 -13.44 0.95 -8.54
N ARG A 38 -14.21 2.01 -8.85
CA ARG A 38 -14.35 3.16 -7.94
C ARG A 38 -14.95 2.74 -6.61
N GLU A 39 -15.94 1.84 -6.64
CA GLU A 39 -16.54 1.29 -5.44
C GLU A 39 -15.54 0.44 -4.63
N ALA A 40 -14.73 -0.39 -5.30
CA ALA A 40 -13.66 -1.15 -4.67
C ALA A 40 -12.64 -0.24 -3.96
N VAL A 41 -12.13 0.79 -4.65
CA VAL A 41 -11.23 1.79 -4.05
C VAL A 41 -11.90 2.49 -2.86
N CYS A 42 -13.18 2.85 -2.98
CA CYS A 42 -13.90 3.49 -1.87
C CYS A 42 -14.09 2.55 -0.66
N ARG A 43 -14.40 1.27 -0.88
CA ARG A 43 -14.54 0.28 0.19
C ARG A 43 -13.20 0.04 0.89
N LEU A 44 -12.13 -0.15 0.13
CA LEU A 44 -10.78 -0.28 0.67
C LEU A 44 -10.43 0.89 1.60
N LYS A 45 -10.65 2.13 1.13
CA LYS A 45 -10.39 3.32 1.94
C LYS A 45 -11.21 3.38 3.22
N LYS A 46 -12.49 3.01 3.16
CA LYS A 46 -13.38 2.97 4.33
C LYS A 46 -12.87 1.96 5.36
N VAL A 47 -12.50 0.76 4.91
CA VAL A 47 -11.97 -0.30 5.78
C VAL A 47 -10.64 0.13 6.41
N LEU A 48 -9.72 0.68 5.61
CA LEU A 48 -8.44 1.22 6.12
C LEU A 48 -8.64 2.33 7.16
N ALA A 49 -9.60 3.23 6.94
CA ALA A 49 -9.92 4.29 7.89
C ALA A 49 -10.58 3.75 9.17
N HIS A 50 -11.46 2.74 9.03
CA HIS A 50 -12.16 2.12 10.16
C HIS A 50 -11.21 1.35 11.08
N CYS A 51 -10.21 0.67 10.53
CA CYS A 51 -9.17 -0.03 11.30
C CYS A 51 -8.15 0.93 11.96
N ALA A 52 -8.51 2.22 12.08
CA ALA A 52 -7.81 3.34 12.70
C ALA A 52 -6.35 3.08 13.08
N ARG A 53 -5.44 3.63 12.27
CA ARG A 53 -3.99 3.47 12.42
C ARG A 53 -3.30 4.80 12.40
N LYS A 54 -2.27 4.95 13.22
CA LYS A 54 -1.27 6.00 12.99
C LYS A 54 -0.42 5.55 11.78
N PRO A 55 -0.38 6.33 10.68
CA PRO A 55 0.51 6.04 9.58
C PRO A 55 1.96 6.13 10.05
N VAL A 56 2.78 5.15 9.65
CA VAL A 56 4.22 5.17 9.96
C VAL A 56 4.94 5.84 8.80
N ALA A 57 5.72 6.88 9.09
CA ALA A 57 6.51 7.55 8.07
C ALA A 57 7.51 6.58 7.42
N LEU A 58 7.61 6.58 6.09
CA LEU A 58 8.66 5.87 5.37
C LEU A 58 9.90 6.76 5.34
N SER A 59 10.99 6.35 5.99
CA SER A 59 12.28 7.04 5.88
C SER A 59 13.01 6.61 4.60
N MET A 60 12.47 6.97 3.43
CA MET A 60 13.15 6.75 2.15
C MET A 60 13.33 8.07 1.40
N GLN A 61 14.55 8.31 0.92
CA GLN A 61 14.95 9.54 0.23
C GLN A 61 14.12 9.84 -1.05
N ASN A 62 13.49 8.81 -1.63
CA ASN A 62 12.75 8.93 -2.89
C ASN A 62 11.24 9.21 -2.71
N TYR A 63 10.70 9.13 -1.48
CA TYR A 63 9.28 9.32 -1.22
C TYR A 63 9.02 10.09 0.08
N PRO A 64 9.28 11.42 0.11
CA PRO A 64 9.18 12.22 1.34
C PRO A 64 7.77 12.29 1.94
N HIS A 65 6.74 11.90 1.20
CA HIS A 65 5.34 11.94 1.61
C HIS A 65 4.63 10.58 1.60
N MET A 66 5.34 9.47 1.33
CA MET A 66 4.75 8.14 1.37
C MET A 66 4.91 7.56 2.79
N SER A 67 3.86 6.94 3.31
CA SER A 67 3.93 6.13 4.53
C SER A 67 4.31 4.69 4.22
N LEU A 68 4.83 3.99 5.23
CA LEU A 68 5.07 2.54 5.17
C LEU A 68 3.79 1.76 4.83
N ASP A 69 2.64 2.22 5.33
CA ASP A 69 1.34 1.63 5.03
C ASP A 69 0.99 1.77 3.55
N GLU A 70 1.24 2.94 2.97
CA GLU A 70 1.03 3.18 1.55
C GLU A 70 1.95 2.36 0.68
N LYS A 71 3.23 2.21 1.06
CA LYS A 71 4.14 1.32 0.36
C LYS A 71 3.69 -0.14 0.44
N CYS A 72 3.17 -0.56 1.59
CA CYS A 72 2.56 -1.88 1.73
C CYS A 72 1.38 -2.09 0.80
N LEU A 73 0.49 -1.10 0.70
CA LEU A 73 -0.67 -1.14 -0.19
C LEU A 73 -0.22 -1.28 -1.65
N ILE A 74 0.80 -0.53 -2.05
CA ILE A 74 1.39 -0.62 -3.39
C ILE A 74 2.01 -2.00 -3.64
N ASN A 75 2.75 -2.55 -2.68
CA ASN A 75 3.32 -3.90 -2.78
C ASN A 75 2.23 -4.98 -2.86
N ALA A 76 1.13 -4.84 -2.10
CA ALA A 76 0.00 -5.75 -2.17
C ALA A 76 -0.68 -5.68 -3.55
N LEU A 77 -0.81 -4.49 -4.14
CA LEU A 77 -1.31 -4.34 -5.50
C LEU A 77 -0.35 -4.94 -6.54
N ALA A 78 0.96 -4.75 -6.38
CA ALA A 78 1.96 -5.37 -7.25
C ALA A 78 1.91 -6.91 -7.16
N ALA A 79 1.77 -7.47 -5.96
CA ALA A 79 1.59 -8.91 -5.76
C ALA A 79 0.28 -9.41 -6.41
N ALA A 80 -0.80 -8.64 -6.31
CA ALA A 80 -2.08 -8.95 -6.95
C ALA A 80 -2.00 -8.94 -8.48
N GLN A 81 -1.27 -7.99 -9.10
CA GLN A 81 -1.00 -7.97 -10.56
C GLN A 81 -0.29 -9.25 -11.02
N ASN A 82 0.55 -9.83 -10.15
CA ASN A 82 1.27 -11.07 -10.43
C ASN A 82 0.51 -12.35 -9.99
N GLY A 83 -0.74 -12.23 -9.54
CA GLY A 83 -1.55 -13.38 -9.08
C GLY A 83 -1.06 -14.02 -7.77
N GLN A 84 -0.20 -13.36 -7.00
CA GLN A 84 0.41 -13.89 -5.78
C GLN A 84 -0.50 -13.73 -4.56
N ARG A 85 -1.59 -14.51 -4.50
CA ARG A 85 -2.63 -14.35 -3.46
C ARG A 85 -2.13 -14.49 -2.03
N GLU A 86 -1.24 -15.43 -1.75
CA GLU A 86 -0.64 -15.61 -0.42
C GLU A 86 0.15 -14.36 0.01
N VAL A 87 0.92 -13.77 -0.90
CA VAL A 87 1.70 -12.55 -0.64
C VAL A 87 0.77 -11.35 -0.41
N VAL A 88 -0.31 -11.23 -1.19
CA VAL A 88 -1.35 -10.21 -0.95
C VAL A 88 -1.90 -10.36 0.46
N PHE A 89 -2.27 -11.57 0.84
CA PHE A 89 -2.83 -11.86 2.16
C PHE A 89 -1.86 -11.47 3.29
N ASP A 90 -0.59 -11.87 3.21
CA ASP A 90 0.42 -11.55 4.22
C ASP A 90 0.66 -10.03 4.37
N LEU A 91 0.67 -9.30 3.25
CA LEU A 91 0.82 -7.84 3.29
C LEU A 91 -0.44 -7.15 3.85
N LEU A 92 -1.62 -7.65 3.49
CA LEU A 92 -2.86 -7.08 4.00
C LEU A 92 -3.06 -7.37 5.48
N THR A 93 -2.63 -8.52 6.01
CA THR A 93 -2.72 -8.80 7.46
C THR A 93 -1.78 -7.94 8.30
N TRP A 94 -0.70 -7.43 7.71
CA TRP A 94 0.11 -6.41 8.37
C TRP A 94 -0.70 -5.12 8.57
N LEU A 95 -1.50 -4.77 7.58
CA LEU A 95 -2.34 -3.59 7.62
C LEU A 95 -3.59 -3.83 8.48
N LEU A 96 -4.37 -4.86 8.18
CA LEU A 96 -5.74 -5.07 8.59
C LEU A 96 -5.90 -6.29 9.49
N PRO A 97 -6.92 -6.32 10.37
CA PRO A 97 -7.37 -7.57 10.99
C PRO A 97 -7.86 -8.56 9.95
N ARG A 98 -7.72 -9.85 10.26
CA ARG A 98 -8.05 -10.95 9.35
C ARG A 98 -9.44 -10.80 8.73
N TRP A 99 -10.44 -10.50 9.55
CA TRP A 99 -11.81 -10.27 9.08
C TRP A 99 -11.92 -9.15 8.04
N ALA A 100 -11.10 -8.09 8.17
CA ALA A 100 -11.10 -6.97 7.25
C ALA A 100 -10.29 -7.26 5.99
N VAL A 101 -9.24 -8.11 6.08
CA VAL A 101 -8.54 -8.64 4.91
C VAL A 101 -9.49 -9.43 4.03
N ASP A 102 -10.25 -10.35 4.64
CA ASP A 102 -11.22 -11.20 3.94
C ASP A 102 -12.30 -10.37 3.20
N MET A 103 -12.62 -9.18 3.73
CA MET A 103 -13.58 -8.26 3.11
C MET A 103 -13.04 -7.45 1.94
N VAL A 104 -11.72 -7.29 1.79
CA VAL A 104 -11.11 -6.42 0.77
C VAL A 104 -10.18 -7.14 -0.19
N GLU A 105 -9.90 -8.43 0.02
CA GLU A 105 -8.97 -9.21 -0.81
C GLU A 105 -9.39 -9.18 -2.29
N GLU A 106 -10.66 -9.46 -2.59
CA GLU A 106 -11.18 -9.44 -3.96
C GLU A 106 -11.13 -8.02 -4.56
N GLU A 107 -11.37 -6.99 -3.75
CA GLU A 107 -11.20 -5.59 -4.17
C GLU A 107 -9.75 -5.30 -4.59
N PHE A 108 -8.75 -5.87 -3.93
CA PHE A 108 -7.35 -5.70 -4.33
C PHE A 108 -7.07 -6.28 -5.71
N PHE A 109 -7.55 -7.49 -5.99
CA PHE A 109 -7.41 -8.11 -7.31
C PHE A 109 -8.15 -7.32 -8.38
N LEU A 110 -9.36 -6.86 -8.07
CA LEU A 110 -10.14 -6.03 -8.97
C LEU A 110 -9.45 -4.69 -9.27
N ILE A 111 -8.82 -4.04 -8.28
CA ILE A 111 -8.06 -2.81 -8.48
C ILE A 111 -6.79 -3.08 -9.30
N ALA A 112 -6.07 -4.16 -9.00
CA ALA A 112 -4.83 -4.56 -9.68
C ALA A 112 -5.05 -4.80 -11.19
N GLN A 113 -6.12 -5.53 -11.55
CA GLN A 113 -6.50 -5.76 -12.95
C GLN A 113 -6.73 -4.44 -13.71
N VAL A 114 -7.28 -3.43 -13.04
CA VAL A 114 -7.48 -2.13 -13.66
C VAL A 114 -6.18 -1.39 -13.84
N PHE A 115 -5.27 -1.47 -12.87
CA PHE A 115 -3.96 -0.86 -12.99
C PHE A 115 -3.20 -1.45 -14.17
N ASP A 116 -3.26 -2.76 -14.38
CA ASP A 116 -2.74 -3.40 -15.60
C ASP A 116 -3.41 -2.85 -16.86
N ALA A 117 -4.74 -2.76 -16.88
CA ALA A 117 -5.49 -2.28 -18.04
C ALA A 117 -5.16 -0.82 -18.42
N ILE A 118 -4.85 0.03 -17.43
CA ILE A 118 -4.45 1.43 -17.65
C ILE A 118 -2.92 1.62 -17.66
N LYS A 119 -2.16 0.53 -17.74
CA LYS A 119 -0.68 0.50 -17.85
C LYS A 119 0.07 1.10 -16.65
N ILE A 120 -0.52 1.04 -15.46
CA ILE A 120 0.18 1.29 -14.19
C ILE A 120 0.80 -0.05 -13.75
N ASN A 121 2.05 -0.27 -14.15
CA ASN A 121 2.78 -1.50 -13.77
C ASN A 121 3.52 -1.27 -12.46
N LEU A 122 3.10 -1.94 -11.39
CA LEU A 122 3.73 -1.80 -10.09
C LEU A 122 4.84 -2.85 -9.92
N THR A 123 5.95 -2.41 -9.34
CA THR A 123 7.07 -3.30 -9.02
C THR A 123 7.00 -3.66 -7.54
N PHE A 124 7.02 -4.96 -7.24
CA PHE A 124 7.13 -5.40 -5.87
C PHE A 124 8.51 -5.03 -5.31
N GLN A 125 8.54 -4.26 -4.23
CA GLN A 125 9.78 -3.93 -3.52
C GLN A 125 9.64 -4.34 -2.06
N SER A 126 10.39 -5.34 -1.63
CA SER A 126 10.35 -5.78 -0.22
C SER A 126 10.71 -4.63 0.70
N VAL A 127 9.74 -4.20 1.51
CA VAL A 127 9.94 -3.21 2.58
C VAL A 127 9.62 -3.89 3.90
N LYS A 128 10.50 -3.70 4.89
CA LYS A 128 10.33 -4.28 6.22
C LYS A 128 9.10 -3.64 6.89
N ALA A 129 8.03 -4.41 6.97
CA ALA A 129 6.82 -4.07 7.70
C ALA A 129 7.11 -3.83 9.20
N PRO A 130 6.76 -2.68 9.81
CA PRO A 130 6.73 -2.54 11.27
C PRO A 130 5.76 -3.52 11.91
N VAL A 131 6.09 -4.06 13.07
CA VAL A 131 5.21 -5.01 13.76
C VAL A 131 4.00 -4.26 14.32
N ARG A 132 2.80 -4.69 13.91
CA ARG A 132 1.53 -4.17 14.41
C ARG A 132 0.84 -5.26 15.22
N ARG A 133 0.17 -4.85 16.31
CA ARG A 133 -0.68 -5.74 17.09
C ARG A 133 -2.07 -5.14 17.20
N GLU A 134 -3.07 -5.97 16.97
CA GLU A 134 -4.44 -5.62 17.26
C GLU A 134 -4.60 -5.45 18.78
N ASN A 135 -5.03 -4.27 19.20
CA ASN A 135 -5.36 -3.96 20.58
C ASN A 135 -6.69 -3.19 20.61
N ALA A 136 -7.74 -3.80 21.18
CA ALA A 136 -9.09 -3.24 21.24
C ALA A 136 -9.64 -2.76 19.87
N GLY A 137 -9.38 -3.51 18.80
CA GLY A 137 -9.81 -3.18 17.44
C GLY A 137 -8.96 -2.10 16.74
N LEU A 138 -7.89 -1.62 17.38
CA LEU A 138 -6.93 -0.67 16.81
C LEU A 138 -5.61 -1.36 16.47
N TYR A 139 -5.02 -1.00 15.33
CA TYR A 139 -3.72 -1.52 14.90
C TYR A 139 -2.59 -0.61 15.38
N ALA A 140 -2.14 -0.84 16.61
CA ALA A 140 -1.03 -0.13 17.20
C ALA A 140 0.31 -0.69 16.69
N VAL A 141 1.25 0.20 16.38
CA VAL A 141 2.64 -0.18 16.08
C VAL A 141 3.32 -0.53 17.39
N ILE A 142 3.75 -1.77 17.53
CA ILE A 142 4.39 -2.28 18.77
C ILE A 142 5.91 -2.45 18.62
N GLY A 143 6.45 -2.20 17.43
CA GLY A 143 7.88 -2.14 17.19
C GLY A 143 8.17 -1.89 15.71
N SER A 144 9.28 -1.22 15.43
CA SER A 144 10.02 -1.47 14.20
C SER A 144 10.99 -2.60 14.52
N ASN A 145 11.17 -3.57 13.63
CA ASN A 145 12.35 -4.42 13.71
C ASN A 145 13.57 -3.56 13.34
N LEU A 146 13.89 -2.54 14.15
CA LEU A 146 15.27 -2.10 14.35
C LEU A 146 15.97 -3.33 14.88
N CYS A 147 16.97 -3.81 14.17
CA CYS A 147 17.90 -4.76 14.75
C CYS A 147 18.36 -4.15 16.09
N LEU A 148 17.99 -4.78 17.20
CA LEU A 148 18.87 -4.81 18.34
C LEU A 148 20.12 -5.52 17.83
N SER A 149 21.09 -4.74 17.35
CA SER A 149 22.47 -5.18 17.40
C SER A 149 22.78 -5.33 18.90
N SER A 150 22.47 -6.49 19.46
CA SER A 150 23.23 -7.03 20.57
C SER A 150 24.59 -7.42 20.00
N THR A 151 25.46 -6.44 19.87
CA THR A 151 26.88 -6.70 19.96
C THR A 151 27.25 -6.33 21.40
N GLY A 152 27.52 -7.38 22.17
CA GLY A 152 28.10 -7.26 23.51
C GLY A 152 29.55 -6.81 23.48
#